data_AF-A0A954XTB3-F1
#
_entry.id   AF-A0A954XTB3-F1
#
_cell.length_a   1.000
_cell.length_b   1.000
_cell.length_c   1.000
_cell.angle_alpha   90.00
_cell.angle_beta   90.00
_cell.angle_gamma   90.00
#
_symmetry.space_group_name_H-M   'P 1'
#
loop_
_entity.id
_entity.type
_entity.pdbx_description
1 polymer ?
#
loop_
_entity_poly.entity_id
_entity_poly.type
_entity_poly.pdbx_seq_one_letter_code
_entity_poly.pdbx_strand_id
1 'polypeptide(L)'
;MTRNLAIALLVSSLFYTPIRAVTFDWATIQDLNNPDDIYDGGFGRVGHAYRISKHEVSNAQYAEFLNAVAATDANGLYHPAMGLNTQGGITRSGLAGSYTYAVKLPAVGQGPSGSDYTYDNKPVVYVSFLSAMRFVNWLENGQGSGGTESGVYTIGNGTNEVRSASANYWIPSEDEWYKAAYYDPNGGGGSGVYYGYPLSTFAIPNNNPPSADTGNSANFHDNGYT
;
A
#
# COMPACT_ATOMS: atom_id res chain seq x y z
N MET A 1 -5.24 -53.48 37.75
CA MET A 1 -4.64 -52.18 37.40
C MET A 1 -4.25 -52.24 35.94
N THR A 2 -4.77 -51.34 35.10
CA THR A 2 -4.10 -50.71 33.94
C THR A 2 -5.12 -49.82 33.23
N ARG A 3 -5.05 -48.50 33.45
CA ARG A 3 -5.77 -47.49 32.68
C ARG A 3 -4.91 -47.16 31.46
N ASN A 4 -5.41 -47.43 30.26
CA ASN A 4 -4.75 -47.00 29.03
C ASN A 4 -4.93 -45.49 28.86
N LEU A 5 -3.85 -44.72 29.01
CA LEU A 5 -3.77 -43.34 28.57
C LEU A 5 -3.46 -43.33 27.07
N ALA A 6 -4.41 -42.91 26.25
CA ALA A 6 -4.13 -42.52 24.87
C ALA A 6 -3.51 -41.11 24.89
N ILE A 7 -2.23 -41.02 24.56
CA ILE A 7 -1.55 -39.73 24.36
C ILE A 7 -1.88 -39.27 22.94
N ALA A 8 -2.70 -38.23 22.82
CA ALA A 8 -2.90 -37.53 21.56
C ALA A 8 -1.64 -36.67 21.29
N LEU A 9 -0.85 -37.03 20.27
CA LEU A 9 0.18 -36.15 19.73
C LEU A 9 -0.52 -35.00 18.99
N LEU A 10 -0.46 -33.80 19.55
CA LEU A 10 -0.79 -32.58 18.84
C LEU A 10 0.39 -32.24 17.93
N VAL A 11 0.29 -32.54 16.63
CA VAL A 11 1.28 -32.11 15.65
C VAL A 11 1.04 -30.62 15.37
N SER A 12 1.82 -29.75 16.00
CA SER A 12 1.87 -28.34 15.63
C SER A 12 2.58 -28.22 14.28
N SER A 13 1.82 -28.12 13.19
CA SER A 13 2.38 -27.76 11.89
C SER A 13 2.86 -26.32 11.95
N LEU A 14 4.17 -26.13 12.12
CA LEU A 14 4.83 -24.85 11.87
C LEU A 14 4.71 -24.57 10.38
N PHE A 15 3.75 -23.72 9.99
CA PHE A 15 3.69 -23.19 8.65
C PHE A 15 4.87 -22.23 8.47
N TYR A 16 5.95 -22.72 7.85
CA TYR A 16 7.04 -21.88 7.39
C TYR A 16 6.55 -21.12 6.16
N THR A 17 6.14 -19.87 6.34
CA THR A 17 5.95 -18.94 5.21
C THR A 17 7.34 -18.49 4.75
N PRO A 18 7.78 -18.82 3.52
CA PRO A 18 9.06 -18.35 3.02
C PRO A 18 9.02 -16.82 2.98
N ILE A 19 10.05 -16.17 3.55
CA ILE A 19 10.23 -14.72 3.47
C ILE A 19 10.26 -14.34 1.98
N ARG A 20 9.27 -13.57 1.52
CA ARG A 20 9.29 -13.03 0.17
C ARG A 20 9.77 -11.59 0.21
N ALA A 21 10.79 -11.31 -0.60
CA ALA A 21 11.18 -9.94 -0.86
C ALA A 21 9.99 -9.18 -1.47
N VAL A 22 9.58 -8.11 -0.80
CA VAL A 22 8.62 -7.15 -1.32
C VAL A 22 9.24 -6.45 -2.53
N THR A 23 8.53 -6.51 -3.65
CA THR A 23 8.91 -5.89 -4.92
C THR A 23 7.76 -5.05 -5.46
N PHE A 24 8.07 -4.04 -6.26
CA PHE A 24 7.09 -3.16 -6.88
C PHE A 24 7.32 -3.08 -8.38
N ASP A 25 6.24 -2.88 -9.13
CA ASP A 25 6.31 -2.35 -10.48
C ASP A 25 6.41 -0.83 -10.41
N TRP A 26 7.41 -0.26 -11.07
CA TRP A 26 7.77 1.15 -10.96
C TRP A 26 7.46 1.89 -12.26
N ALA A 27 6.77 3.02 -12.16
CA ALA A 27 6.72 4.03 -13.21
C ALA A 27 7.90 4.98 -13.05
N THR A 28 8.50 5.40 -14.17
CA THR A 28 9.58 6.41 -14.17
C THR A 28 8.99 7.76 -14.52
N ILE A 29 9.18 8.75 -13.64
CA ILE A 29 8.73 10.12 -13.84
C ILE A 29 9.92 11.01 -14.17
N GLN A 30 9.79 11.79 -15.24
CA GLN A 30 10.85 12.61 -15.85
C GLN A 30 10.35 14.05 -16.05
N ASP A 31 10.95 14.79 -16.99
CA ASP A 31 10.65 16.18 -17.31
C ASP A 31 10.87 17.12 -16.11
N LEU A 32 12.14 17.33 -15.78
CA LEU A 32 12.59 18.03 -14.57
C LEU A 32 12.23 19.53 -14.57
N ASN A 33 11.79 20.06 -15.72
CA ASN A 33 11.43 21.47 -15.88
C ASN A 33 9.92 21.66 -16.01
N ASN A 34 9.12 20.66 -15.67
CA ASN A 34 7.67 20.77 -15.71
C ASN A 34 7.20 21.94 -14.81
N PRO A 35 6.25 22.77 -15.26
CA PRO A 35 5.71 23.84 -14.45
C PRO A 35 4.81 23.28 -13.33
N ASP A 36 4.44 24.14 -12.39
CA ASP A 36 3.32 23.88 -11.50
C ASP A 36 2.01 23.85 -12.32
N ASP A 37 1.04 23.05 -11.88
CA ASP A 37 -0.33 23.22 -12.35
C ASP A 37 -0.83 24.62 -11.98
N ILE A 38 -1.60 25.23 -12.86
CA ILE A 38 -2.11 26.60 -12.70
C ILE A 38 -3.35 26.67 -11.80
N TYR A 39 -3.90 25.53 -11.39
CA TYR A 39 -5.10 25.42 -10.56
C TYR A 39 -4.76 25.06 -9.09
N ASP A 40 -5.66 25.42 -8.16
CA ASP A 40 -5.63 25.06 -6.73
C ASP A 40 -4.34 25.30 -5.92
N GLY A 41 -3.59 26.34 -6.25
CA GLY A 41 -2.45 26.80 -5.44
C GLY A 41 -1.08 26.34 -5.92
N GLY A 42 -1.01 25.61 -7.04
CA GLY A 42 0.23 25.22 -7.69
C GLY A 42 0.83 23.95 -7.09
N PHE A 43 0.73 22.85 -7.85
CA PHE A 43 1.33 21.56 -7.50
C PHE A 43 2.05 20.94 -8.69
N GLY A 44 2.94 20.01 -8.38
CA GLY A 44 3.47 19.07 -9.37
C GLY A 44 4.81 19.46 -9.95
N ARG A 45 5.35 20.66 -9.70
CA ARG A 45 6.71 20.99 -10.14
C ARG A 45 7.75 20.15 -9.38
N VAL A 46 8.45 19.29 -10.11
CA VAL A 46 9.47 18.40 -9.52
C VAL A 46 10.76 18.49 -10.33
N GLY A 47 11.81 18.98 -9.67
CA GLY A 47 13.13 19.26 -10.28
C GLY A 47 14.05 18.05 -10.46
N HIS A 48 13.59 16.84 -10.16
CA HIS A 48 14.37 15.61 -10.26
C HIS A 48 13.56 14.47 -10.88
N ALA A 49 14.27 13.51 -11.48
CA ALA A 49 13.68 12.25 -11.89
C ALA A 49 13.48 11.32 -10.68
N TYR A 50 12.40 10.56 -10.69
CA TYR A 50 12.10 9.59 -9.64
C TYR A 50 11.30 8.41 -10.21
N ARG A 51 11.05 7.43 -9.35
CA ARG A 51 10.15 6.32 -9.61
C ARG A 51 9.07 6.28 -8.56
N ILE A 52 7.86 5.94 -8.99
CA ILE A 52 6.71 5.74 -8.10
C ILE A 52 6.08 4.38 -8.40
N SER A 53 5.58 3.69 -7.38
CA SER A 53 4.95 2.39 -7.58
C SER A 53 3.68 2.57 -8.41
N LYS A 54 3.47 1.71 -9.40
CA LYS A 54 2.27 1.77 -10.25
C LYS A 54 0.98 1.42 -9.51
N HIS A 55 1.13 0.73 -8.38
CA HIS A 55 0.04 0.27 -7.52
C HIS A 55 0.37 0.65 -6.08
N GLU A 56 -0.67 0.76 -5.26
CA GLU A 56 -0.53 0.90 -3.83
C GLU A 56 0.15 -0.32 -3.20
N VAL A 57 0.68 -0.14 -1.98
CA VAL A 57 1.20 -1.27 -1.19
C VAL A 57 0.08 -2.28 -0.96
N SER A 58 0.30 -3.54 -1.33
CA SER A 58 -0.72 -4.58 -1.24
C SER A 58 -0.81 -5.21 0.15
N ASN A 59 -1.93 -5.88 0.44
CA ASN A 59 -2.06 -6.67 1.67
C ASN A 59 -0.98 -7.76 1.79
N ALA A 60 -0.58 -8.39 0.67
CA ALA A 60 0.49 -9.38 0.69
C ALA A 60 1.83 -8.75 1.08
N GLN A 61 2.20 -7.60 0.50
CA GLN A 61 3.45 -6.91 0.82
C GLN A 61 3.48 -6.42 2.28
N TYR A 62 2.35 -5.89 2.77
CA TYR A 62 2.28 -5.44 4.16
C TYR A 62 2.23 -6.61 5.16
N ALA A 63 1.66 -7.76 4.79
CA ALA A 63 1.71 -8.97 5.62
C ALA A 63 3.15 -9.51 5.77
N GLU A 64 3.97 -9.47 4.70
CA GLU A 64 5.40 -9.81 4.80
C GLU A 64 6.12 -8.88 5.79
N PHE A 65 5.87 -7.58 5.71
CA PHE A 65 6.39 -6.60 6.68
C PHE A 65 5.96 -6.92 8.11
N LEU A 66 4.67 -7.15 8.36
CA LEU A 66 4.15 -7.48 9.69
C LEU A 66 4.77 -8.76 10.25
N ASN A 67 4.91 -9.82 9.45
CA ASN A 67 5.56 -11.05 9.89
C ASN A 67 7.05 -10.85 10.23
N ALA A 68 7.70 -9.88 9.58
CA ALA A 68 9.10 -9.59 9.80
C ALA A 68 9.37 -8.81 11.10
N VAL A 69 8.49 -7.88 11.47
CA VAL A 69 8.77 -6.92 12.58
C VAL A 69 7.75 -6.92 13.71
N ALA A 70 6.57 -7.53 13.53
CA ALA A 70 5.43 -7.35 14.43
C ALA A 70 5.07 -8.61 15.24
N ALA A 71 6.04 -9.46 15.59
CA ALA A 71 5.79 -10.64 16.46
C ALA A 71 5.13 -10.25 17.80
N THR A 72 5.50 -9.09 18.36
CA THR A 72 4.82 -8.46 19.51
C THR A 72 3.90 -7.31 19.10
N ASP A 73 4.17 -6.68 17.95
CA ASP A 73 3.47 -5.50 17.44
C ASP A 73 3.46 -4.29 18.39
N ALA A 74 4.63 -4.00 18.99
CA ALA A 74 4.77 -2.90 19.96
C ALA A 74 4.44 -1.51 19.38
N ASN A 75 4.48 -1.37 18.05
CA ASN A 75 4.22 -0.13 17.33
C ASN A 75 2.77 -0.03 16.79
N GLY A 76 1.92 -1.03 17.03
CA GLY A 76 0.54 -1.04 16.53
C GLY A 76 0.46 -0.98 14.99
N LEU A 77 1.37 -1.69 14.31
CA LEU A 77 1.45 -1.76 12.85
C LEU A 77 0.26 -2.49 12.25
N TYR A 78 -0.35 -3.42 13.00
CA TYR A 78 -1.60 -4.07 12.65
C TYR A 78 -2.77 -3.44 13.40
N HIS A 79 -3.73 -2.91 12.63
CA HIS A 79 -5.01 -2.47 13.18
C HIS A 79 -6.04 -3.62 13.08
N PRO A 80 -6.83 -3.94 14.13
CA PRO A 80 -7.80 -5.05 14.08
C PRO A 80 -8.79 -5.00 12.90
N ALA A 81 -9.14 -3.79 12.43
CA ALA A 81 -10.00 -3.61 11.26
C ALA A 81 -9.39 -4.15 9.95
N MET A 82 -8.07 -4.35 9.86
CA MET A 82 -7.43 -5.03 8.73
C MET A 82 -7.98 -6.45 8.53
N GLY A 83 -8.35 -7.13 9.62
CA GLY A 83 -8.93 -8.48 9.57
C GLY A 83 -10.46 -8.50 9.69
N LEU A 84 -11.00 -7.60 10.51
CA LEU A 84 -12.43 -7.60 10.85
C LEU A 84 -13.31 -6.87 9.84
N ASN A 85 -12.79 -5.86 9.14
CA ASN A 85 -13.58 -5.12 8.16
C ASN A 85 -13.56 -5.82 6.78
N THR A 86 -14.60 -5.59 6.00
CA THR A 86 -14.76 -6.11 4.63
C THR A 86 -13.73 -5.52 3.67
N GLN A 87 -13.33 -4.24 3.86
CA GLN A 87 -12.26 -3.62 3.06
C GLN A 87 -10.86 -4.07 3.49
N GLY A 88 -10.71 -4.58 4.72
CA GLY A 88 -9.46 -5.12 5.21
C GLY A 88 -9.10 -6.45 4.55
N GLY A 89 -7.79 -6.74 4.46
CA GLY A 89 -7.26 -7.92 3.79
C GLY A 89 -6.26 -8.77 4.58
N ILE A 90 -6.00 -8.50 5.86
CA ILE A 90 -4.96 -9.19 6.65
C ILE A 90 -5.54 -9.69 7.98
N THR A 91 -5.32 -10.96 8.32
CA THR A 91 -5.64 -11.54 9.63
C THR A 91 -4.38 -11.67 10.48
N ARG A 92 -4.56 -11.59 11.81
CA ARG A 92 -3.50 -11.86 12.81
C ARG A 92 -3.88 -13.09 13.64
N SER A 93 -2.93 -13.97 13.86
CA SER A 93 -3.06 -15.16 14.71
C SER A 93 -1.92 -15.24 15.73
N GLY A 94 -2.10 -16.06 16.78
CA GLY A 94 -1.10 -16.23 17.84
C GLY A 94 -1.25 -15.23 18.99
N LEU A 95 -0.20 -15.10 19.78
CA LEU A 95 -0.12 -14.22 20.96
C LEU A 95 1.05 -13.24 20.80
N ALA A 96 1.03 -12.16 21.56
CA ALA A 96 2.14 -11.20 21.60
C ALA A 96 3.48 -11.92 21.85
N GLY A 97 4.49 -11.59 21.05
CA GLY A 97 5.78 -12.28 20.99
C GLY A 97 5.83 -13.41 19.95
N SER A 98 4.70 -13.77 19.35
CA SER A 98 4.55 -14.87 18.38
C SER A 98 3.45 -14.61 17.35
N TYR A 99 3.04 -13.36 17.15
CA TYR A 99 2.01 -13.04 16.16
C TYR A 99 2.46 -13.45 14.76
N THR A 100 1.51 -13.98 14.01
CA THR A 100 1.64 -14.28 12.59
C THR A 100 0.53 -13.59 11.83
N TYR A 101 0.84 -13.19 10.60
CA TYR A 101 -0.04 -12.39 9.76
C TYR A 101 -0.25 -13.09 8.42
N ALA A 102 -1.49 -13.16 7.98
CA ALA A 102 -1.84 -13.80 6.71
C ALA A 102 -2.84 -12.96 5.95
N VAL A 103 -2.77 -13.00 4.62
CA VAL A 103 -3.84 -12.45 3.79
C VAL A 103 -5.15 -13.20 4.07
N LYS A 104 -6.27 -12.49 4.14
CA LYS A 104 -7.61 -13.08 4.29
C LYS A 104 -7.87 -14.10 3.18
N LEU A 105 -8.60 -15.15 3.54
CA LEU A 105 -9.04 -16.16 2.57
C LEU A 105 -9.87 -15.51 1.45
N PRO A 106 -9.89 -16.10 0.23
CA PRO A 106 -10.71 -15.62 -0.86
C PRO A 106 -12.17 -15.43 -0.43
N ALA A 107 -12.78 -14.32 -0.86
CA ALA A 107 -14.18 -14.05 -0.65
C ALA A 107 -14.99 -14.72 -1.77
N VAL A 108 -15.64 -15.84 -1.43
CA VAL A 108 -16.40 -16.65 -2.39
C VAL A 108 -17.79 -16.07 -2.61
N GLY A 109 -18.13 -15.81 -3.87
CA GLY A 109 -19.43 -15.29 -4.28
C GLY A 109 -19.75 -13.86 -3.81
N GLN A 110 -18.76 -13.12 -3.31
CA GLN A 110 -18.95 -11.78 -2.74
C GLN A 110 -18.58 -10.64 -3.71
N GLY A 111 -18.02 -10.97 -4.87
CA GLY A 111 -17.62 -10.01 -5.89
C GLY A 111 -18.78 -9.61 -6.82
N PRO A 112 -18.53 -8.66 -7.74
CA PRO A 112 -19.50 -8.26 -8.74
C PRO A 112 -20.06 -9.47 -9.49
N SER A 113 -21.38 -9.51 -9.67
CA SER A 113 -22.09 -10.64 -10.31
C SER A 113 -21.88 -11.99 -9.61
N GLY A 114 -21.58 -12.02 -8.31
CA GLY A 114 -21.34 -13.24 -7.55
C GLY A 114 -19.99 -13.89 -7.85
N SER A 115 -19.02 -13.12 -8.33
CA SER A 115 -17.65 -13.60 -8.57
C SER A 115 -16.88 -13.80 -7.25
N ASP A 116 -15.84 -14.62 -7.31
CA ASP A 116 -14.88 -14.75 -6.22
C ASP A 116 -13.82 -13.64 -6.33
N TYR A 117 -13.26 -13.20 -5.21
CA TYR A 117 -12.09 -12.32 -5.23
C TYR A 117 -11.08 -12.64 -4.12
N THR A 118 -9.82 -12.31 -4.37
CA THR A 118 -8.72 -12.45 -3.41
C THR A 118 -8.34 -11.08 -2.83
N TYR A 119 -7.67 -11.09 -1.67
CA TYR A 119 -7.24 -9.89 -0.96
C TYR A 119 -5.77 -9.52 -1.18
N ASP A 120 -4.96 -10.43 -1.72
CA ASP A 120 -3.49 -10.36 -1.79
C ASP A 120 -2.98 -9.12 -2.52
N ASN A 121 -3.53 -8.82 -3.70
CA ASN A 121 -3.16 -7.66 -4.52
C ASN A 121 -4.04 -6.43 -4.27
N LYS A 122 -4.95 -6.48 -3.28
CA LYS A 122 -5.71 -5.29 -2.89
C LYS A 122 -4.84 -4.37 -2.02
N PRO A 123 -5.03 -3.04 -2.09
CA PRO A 123 -4.32 -2.10 -1.23
C PRO A 123 -4.50 -2.44 0.24
N VAL A 124 -3.43 -2.31 1.02
CA VAL A 124 -3.53 -2.36 2.47
C VAL A 124 -4.25 -1.11 2.98
N VAL A 125 -5.16 -1.28 3.94
CA VAL A 125 -5.94 -0.21 4.56
C VAL A 125 -5.78 -0.23 6.08
N TYR A 126 -6.22 0.83 6.76
CA TYR A 126 -6.02 1.05 8.20
C TYR A 126 -4.55 1.21 8.60
N VAL A 127 -3.74 1.77 7.70
CA VAL A 127 -2.33 2.08 7.95
C VAL A 127 -2.20 3.56 8.33
N SER A 128 -1.56 3.84 9.47
CA SER A 128 -1.25 5.22 9.86
C SER A 128 -0.06 5.75 9.05
N PHE A 129 0.07 7.08 8.92
CA PHE A 129 1.23 7.68 8.25
C PHE A 129 2.57 7.25 8.89
N LEU A 130 2.59 7.13 10.22
CA LEU A 130 3.76 6.63 10.96
C LEU A 130 4.07 5.16 10.65
N SER A 131 3.04 4.33 10.49
CA SER A 131 3.20 2.93 10.05
C SER A 131 3.74 2.85 8.61
N ALA A 132 3.33 3.76 7.73
CA ALA A 132 3.87 3.86 6.38
C ALA A 132 5.36 4.26 6.38
N MET A 133 5.78 5.21 7.23
CA MET A 133 7.20 5.54 7.37
C MET A 133 8.02 4.35 7.86
N ARG A 134 7.50 3.59 8.83
CA ARG A 134 8.15 2.37 9.34
C ARG A 134 8.28 1.29 8.27
N PHE A 135 7.26 1.11 7.44
CA PHE A 135 7.31 0.21 6.29
C PHE A 135 8.41 0.63 5.31
N VAL A 136 8.50 1.92 4.99
CA VAL A 136 9.54 2.45 4.08
C VAL A 136 10.94 2.33 4.68
N ASN A 137 11.11 2.59 5.98
CA ASN A 137 12.37 2.34 6.68
C ASN A 137 12.79 0.87 6.59
N TRP A 138 11.86 -0.05 6.78
CA TRP A 138 12.12 -1.48 6.66
C TRP A 138 12.54 -1.88 5.24
N LEU A 139 11.92 -1.29 4.21
CA LEU A 139 12.35 -1.48 2.81
C LEU A 139 13.78 -0.98 2.58
N GLU A 140 14.09 0.24 3.03
CA GLU A 140 15.42 0.85 2.92
C GLU A 140 16.49 0.02 3.65
N ASN A 141 16.14 -0.54 4.80
CA ASN A 141 17.03 -1.37 5.62
C ASN A 141 17.18 -2.82 5.12
N GLY A 142 16.75 -3.11 3.89
CA GLY A 142 16.95 -4.41 3.26
C GLY A 142 15.91 -5.48 3.59
N GLN A 143 14.76 -5.09 4.16
CA GLN A 143 13.65 -5.98 4.51
C GLN A 143 14.06 -7.05 5.56
N GLY A 144 13.26 -8.11 5.74
CA GLY A 144 13.55 -9.16 6.72
C GLY A 144 13.70 -8.58 8.14
N SER A 145 14.86 -8.79 8.77
CA SER A 145 15.15 -8.24 10.10
C SER A 145 15.52 -6.75 10.12
N GLY A 146 15.32 -6.02 9.01
CA GLY A 146 15.57 -4.58 8.93
C GLY A 146 14.78 -3.79 9.98
N GLY A 147 15.39 -2.74 10.52
CA GLY A 147 14.75 -1.88 11.53
C GLY A 147 13.65 -1.00 10.94
N THR A 148 12.76 -0.49 11.80
CA THR A 148 11.64 0.37 11.41
C THR A 148 11.76 1.82 11.85
N GLU A 149 12.61 2.13 12.83
CA GLU A 149 12.66 3.47 13.45
C GLU A 149 13.70 4.41 12.82
N SER A 150 14.53 3.92 11.90
CA SER A 150 15.54 4.73 11.19
C SER A 150 15.83 4.16 9.80
N GLY A 151 16.49 4.94 8.94
CA GLY A 151 16.76 4.62 7.54
C GLY A 151 16.43 5.83 6.68
N VAL A 152 15.21 5.86 6.14
CA VAL A 152 14.66 6.99 5.37
C VAL A 152 14.20 8.11 6.29
N TYR A 153 13.41 7.75 7.30
CA TYR A 153 12.86 8.64 8.30
C TYR A 153 13.39 8.22 9.67
N THR A 154 14.05 9.13 10.40
CA THR A 154 14.34 8.87 11.81
C THR A 154 13.08 9.15 12.62
N ILE A 155 12.43 8.10 13.10
CA ILE A 155 11.16 8.21 13.82
C ILE A 155 11.42 8.74 15.24
N GLY A 156 10.88 9.92 15.52
CA GLY A 156 11.01 10.58 16.81
C GLY A 156 9.67 10.63 17.53
N ASN A 157 9.09 11.83 17.57
CA ASN A 157 7.80 12.09 18.21
C ASN A 157 6.60 11.81 17.30
N GLY A 158 6.83 11.46 16.03
CA GLY A 158 5.79 11.13 15.05
C GLY A 158 5.16 12.34 14.34
N THR A 159 5.72 13.55 14.45
CA THR A 159 5.13 14.76 13.84
C THR A 159 6.03 15.53 12.89
N ASN A 160 7.36 15.35 12.92
CA ASN A 160 8.32 16.19 12.21
C ASN A 160 9.42 15.37 11.51
N GLU A 161 9.10 14.14 11.12
CA GLU A 161 10.02 13.25 10.45
C GLU A 161 10.34 13.77 9.05
N VAL A 162 11.63 13.96 8.78
CA VAL A 162 12.13 14.46 7.49
C VAL A 162 12.72 13.28 6.71
N ARG A 163 12.37 13.20 5.42
CA ARG A 163 12.97 12.25 4.48
C ARG A 163 14.47 12.51 4.37
N SER A 164 15.28 11.46 4.52
CA SER A 164 16.72 11.51 4.25
C SER A 164 17.00 11.83 2.78
N ALA A 165 17.97 12.71 2.54
CA ALA A 165 18.40 13.08 1.18
C ALA A 165 19.01 11.90 0.39
N SER A 166 19.47 10.84 1.08
CA SER A 166 20.05 9.64 0.46
C SER A 166 19.07 8.48 0.34
N ALA A 167 17.77 8.70 0.57
CA ALA A 167 16.77 7.64 0.58
C ALA A 167 16.56 7.01 -0.80
N ASN A 168 16.48 5.68 -0.85
CA ASN A 168 16.17 4.92 -2.06
C ASN A 168 14.67 4.62 -2.18
N TYR A 169 13.98 4.54 -1.04
CA TYR A 169 12.51 4.45 -0.94
C TYR A 169 11.97 5.60 -0.10
N TRP A 170 10.79 6.13 -0.43
CA TRP A 170 10.14 7.18 0.35
C TRP A 170 8.64 7.23 0.06
N ILE A 171 7.89 7.89 0.96
CA ILE A 171 6.51 8.31 0.68
C ILE A 171 6.60 9.58 -0.18
N PRO A 172 5.97 9.63 -1.37
CA PRO A 172 6.07 10.78 -2.26
C PRO A 172 5.58 12.07 -1.58
N SER A 173 6.17 13.20 -1.94
CA SER A 173 5.56 14.50 -1.61
C SER A 173 4.26 14.72 -2.39
N GLU A 174 3.48 15.73 -2.01
CA GLU A 174 2.29 16.14 -2.78
C GLU A 174 2.67 16.42 -4.24
N ASP A 175 3.74 17.19 -4.50
CA ASP A 175 4.20 17.47 -5.86
C ASP A 175 4.62 16.22 -6.64
N GLU A 176 5.35 15.30 -5.99
CA GLU A 176 5.76 14.02 -6.61
C GLU A 176 4.55 13.15 -6.94
N TRP A 177 3.54 13.11 -6.08
CA TRP A 177 2.33 12.34 -6.34
C TRP A 177 1.46 13.02 -7.41
N TYR A 178 1.27 14.34 -7.32
CA TYR A 178 0.44 15.13 -8.23
C TYR A 178 0.97 15.10 -9.67
N LYS A 179 2.29 15.30 -9.84
CA LYS A 179 2.93 15.15 -11.16
C LYS A 179 2.72 13.77 -11.73
N ALA A 180 2.92 12.73 -10.94
CA ALA A 180 2.77 11.35 -11.41
C ALA A 180 1.32 11.02 -11.83
N ALA A 181 0.33 11.62 -11.16
CA ALA A 181 -1.08 11.34 -11.39
C ALA A 181 -1.69 12.15 -12.53
N TYR A 182 -1.32 13.43 -12.68
CA TYR A 182 -2.02 14.37 -13.55
C TYR A 182 -1.20 14.89 -14.73
N TYR A 183 0.13 14.87 -14.65
CA TYR A 183 0.99 15.46 -15.68
C TYR A 183 1.26 14.51 -16.85
N ASP A 184 0.98 14.95 -18.06
CA ASP A 184 1.45 14.32 -19.29
C ASP A 184 2.42 15.27 -20.02
N PRO A 185 3.72 14.92 -20.12
CA PRO A 185 4.70 15.74 -20.84
C PRO A 185 4.42 15.85 -22.34
N ASN A 186 3.64 14.94 -22.93
CA ASN A 186 3.27 14.98 -24.35
C ASN A 186 1.89 15.62 -24.59
N GLY A 187 1.15 15.92 -23.52
CA GLY A 187 -0.15 16.56 -23.59
C GLY A 187 -0.06 18.03 -24.02
N GLY A 188 -1.22 18.66 -24.26
CA GLY A 188 -1.29 20.07 -24.64
C GLY A 188 -0.58 20.42 -25.96
N GLY A 189 -0.45 19.45 -26.88
CA GLY A 189 0.31 19.62 -28.12
C GLY A 189 1.83 19.49 -27.95
N GLY A 190 2.29 18.73 -26.95
CA GLY A 190 3.71 18.49 -26.68
C GLY A 190 4.37 19.55 -25.80
N SER A 191 3.58 20.43 -25.17
CA SER A 191 4.09 21.44 -24.24
C SER A 191 4.04 20.99 -22.77
N GLY A 192 3.50 19.80 -22.51
CA GLY A 192 3.16 19.34 -21.17
C GLY A 192 1.80 19.88 -20.72
N VAL A 193 1.01 19.06 -20.05
CA VAL A 193 -0.28 19.48 -19.47
C VAL A 193 -0.57 18.72 -18.19
N TYR A 194 -1.20 19.38 -17.23
CA TYR A 194 -1.90 18.71 -16.14
C TYR A 194 -3.35 18.53 -16.53
N TYR A 195 -3.81 17.29 -16.51
CA TYR A 195 -5.22 16.99 -16.74
C TYR A 195 -6.06 17.31 -15.49
N GLY A 196 -7.35 17.55 -15.66
CA GLY A 196 -8.25 17.79 -14.51
C GLY A 196 -8.50 16.53 -13.67
N TYR A 197 -8.27 15.35 -14.23
CA TYR A 197 -8.47 14.06 -13.59
C TYR A 197 -7.30 13.11 -13.89
N PRO A 198 -6.94 12.20 -12.96
CA PRO A 198 -5.78 11.33 -13.10
C PRO A 198 -5.99 10.16 -14.08
N LEU A 199 -6.90 10.35 -15.04
CA LEU A 199 -7.24 9.44 -16.14
C LEU A 199 -6.83 10.05 -17.50
N SER A 200 -5.89 11.01 -17.48
CA SER A 200 -5.44 11.75 -18.66
C SER A 200 -6.57 12.46 -19.42
N THR A 201 -7.50 13.07 -18.67
CA THR A 201 -8.68 13.74 -19.24
C THR A 201 -9.13 14.93 -18.39
N PHE A 202 -9.80 15.89 -19.03
CA PHE A 202 -10.52 16.98 -18.35
C PHE A 202 -12.00 16.65 -18.10
N ALA A 203 -12.48 15.53 -18.62
CA ALA A 203 -13.86 15.11 -18.44
C ALA A 203 -14.04 14.45 -17.07
N ILE A 204 -15.08 14.88 -16.34
CA ILE A 204 -15.45 14.29 -15.05
C ILE A 204 -15.58 12.76 -15.20
N PRO A 205 -14.86 11.96 -14.41
CA PRO A 205 -15.01 10.51 -14.41
C PRO A 205 -16.42 10.09 -14.00
N ASN A 206 -16.83 8.89 -14.37
CA ASN A 206 -18.01 8.22 -13.80
C ASN A 206 -17.59 7.14 -12.79
N ASN A 207 -18.53 6.62 -12.00
CA ASN A 207 -18.29 5.55 -11.04
C ASN A 207 -18.88 4.21 -11.50
N ASN A 208 -18.83 3.93 -12.81
CA ASN A 208 -19.31 2.66 -13.33
C ASN A 208 -18.50 1.49 -12.74
N PRO A 209 -19.15 0.36 -12.43
CA PRO A 209 -18.43 -0.84 -12.03
C PRO A 209 -17.54 -1.34 -13.17
N PRO A 210 -16.52 -2.17 -12.89
CA PRO A 210 -15.59 -2.67 -13.90
C PRO A 210 -16.25 -3.33 -15.13
N SER A 211 -17.43 -3.95 -14.95
CA SER A 211 -18.20 -4.55 -16.05
C SER A 211 -18.80 -3.53 -17.04
N ALA A 212 -18.82 -2.25 -16.68
CA ALA A 212 -19.35 -1.13 -17.45
C ALA A 212 -18.31 0.00 -17.57
N ASP A 213 -17.03 -0.33 -17.46
CA ASP A 213 -15.94 0.63 -17.64
C ASP A 213 -15.98 1.26 -19.03
N THR A 214 -15.93 2.58 -19.05
CA THR A 214 -15.98 3.41 -20.27
C THR A 214 -14.62 3.96 -20.66
N GLY A 215 -13.57 3.60 -19.92
CA GLY A 215 -12.23 4.18 -20.02
C GLY A 215 -12.05 5.50 -19.26
N ASN A 216 -13.10 5.99 -18.59
CA ASN A 216 -13.05 7.16 -17.70
C ASN A 216 -13.82 6.88 -16.40
N SER A 217 -13.60 5.70 -15.82
CA SER A 217 -14.26 5.26 -14.60
C SER A 217 -13.30 5.32 -13.40
N ALA A 218 -13.78 5.85 -12.27
CA ALA A 218 -13.02 5.95 -11.02
C ALA A 218 -13.90 5.58 -9.83
N ASN A 219 -13.29 5.12 -8.74
CA ASN A 219 -14.00 4.83 -7.50
C ASN A 219 -14.18 6.11 -6.70
N PHE A 220 -15.36 6.72 -6.78
CA PHE A 220 -15.72 7.88 -5.98
C PHE A 220 -17.22 7.86 -5.68
N HIS A 221 -17.58 8.48 -4.55
CA HIS A 221 -18.98 8.53 -4.14
C HIS A 221 -19.74 9.56 -4.99
N ASP A 222 -20.61 9.08 -5.86
CA ASP A 222 -21.56 9.92 -6.61
C ASP A 222 -22.90 9.18 -6.79
N ASN A 223 -24.00 9.92 -6.70
CA ASN A 223 -25.36 9.42 -6.85
C ASN A 223 -25.68 8.16 -6.00
N GLY A 224 -25.06 8.02 -4.83
CA GLY A 224 -25.29 6.91 -3.89
C GLY A 224 -24.51 5.63 -4.20
N TYR A 225 -23.56 5.67 -5.13
CA TYR A 225 -22.64 4.58 -5.43
C TYR A 225 -21.21 4.99 -5.09
N THR A 226 -20.41 4.03 -4.62
CA THR A 226 -18.96 4.12 -4.44
C THR A 226 -18.25 3.16 -5.37
#